data_AF-A0A3B8ULR6-F1
#
_entry.id   AF-A0A3B8ULR6-F1
#
_cell.length_a   1.000
_cell.length_b   1.000
_cell.length_c   1.000
_cell.angle_alpha   90.00
_cell.angle_beta   90.00
_cell.angle_gamma   90.00
#
_symmetry.space_group_name_H-M   'P 1'
#
loop_
_entity.id
_entity.type
_entity.pdbx_description
1 polymer ?
#
loop_
_entity_poly.entity_id
_entity_poly.type
_entity_poly.pdbx_seq_one_letter_code
_entity_poly.pdbx_strand_id
1 'polypeptide(L)'
;MTADLSALIARLEAAEVGSRELDALIWLRFNRPEYSGGVKALEMRGWYDGRGHMILETDTGEEVADDLGIGNYTTSLDAALALAEGVLPGWSWEIYTAYQIKGLMKYGCNLDEQDTAYAFTPALALCIAILRAKQGEGE
;
A
#
# COMPACT_ATOMS: atom_id res chain seq x y z
N MET A 1 12.77 1.63 10.67
CA MET A 1 11.43 1.13 10.25
C MET A 1 10.55 2.21 9.59
N THR A 2 10.80 3.51 9.83
CA THR A 2 10.08 4.64 9.21
C THR A 2 10.57 5.04 7.82
N ALA A 3 11.87 4.83 7.53
CA ALA A 3 12.48 5.19 6.25
C ALA A 3 11.91 4.42 5.04
N ASP A 4 11.46 3.17 5.25
CA ASP A 4 10.84 2.34 4.21
C ASP A 4 9.39 2.78 3.91
N LEU A 5 8.59 3.05 4.94
CA LEU A 5 7.21 3.54 4.79
C LEU A 5 7.14 4.86 4.03
N SER A 6 8.03 5.80 4.37
CA SER A 6 8.07 7.11 3.71
C SER A 6 8.43 6.98 2.22
N ALA A 7 9.34 6.06 1.87
CA ALA A 7 9.69 5.79 0.48
C ALA A 7 8.55 5.15 -0.30
N LEU A 8 7.82 4.20 0.30
CA LEU A 8 6.64 3.58 -0.31
C LEU A 8 5.50 4.60 -0.52
N ILE A 9 5.24 5.45 0.48
CA ILE A 9 4.27 6.55 0.39
C ILE A 9 4.64 7.46 -0.79
N ALA A 10 5.90 7.89 -0.89
CA ALA A 10 6.34 8.75 -1.99
C ALA A 10 6.14 8.11 -3.38
N ARG A 11 6.35 6.78 -3.49
CA ARG A 11 6.07 6.04 -4.74
C ARG A 11 4.59 6.01 -5.09
N LEU A 12 3.71 5.82 -4.10
CA LEU A 12 2.25 5.84 -4.29
C LEU A 12 1.75 7.25 -4.64
N GLU A 13 2.31 8.30 -4.03
CA GLU A 13 1.97 9.69 -4.34
C GLU A 13 2.37 10.11 -5.76
N ALA A 14 3.49 9.57 -6.26
CA ALA A 14 3.94 9.81 -7.63
C ALA A 14 3.16 8.99 -8.67
N ALA A 15 2.38 7.98 -8.26
CA ALA A 15 1.68 7.09 -9.17
C ALA A 15 0.38 7.72 -9.69
N GLU A 16 0.23 7.79 -11.01
CA GLU A 16 -1.02 8.21 -11.66
C GLU A 16 -2.06 7.09 -11.72
N VAL A 17 -1.61 5.84 -11.75
CA VAL A 17 -2.45 4.63 -11.82
C VAL A 17 -1.93 3.59 -10.83
N GLY A 18 -2.83 2.75 -10.34
CA GLY A 18 -2.44 1.60 -9.52
C GLY A 18 -1.65 0.55 -10.33
N SER A 19 -0.85 -0.26 -9.64
CA SER A 19 -0.05 -1.31 -10.27
C SER A 19 0.13 -2.51 -9.34
N ARG A 20 0.32 -3.70 -9.94
CA ARG A 20 0.60 -4.93 -9.20
C ARG A 20 1.91 -4.87 -8.41
N GLU A 21 2.87 -4.10 -8.89
CA GLU A 21 4.12 -3.86 -8.17
C GLU A 21 3.87 -3.09 -6.87
N LEU A 22 3.05 -2.04 -6.91
CA LEU A 22 2.68 -1.29 -5.72
C LEU A 22 1.84 -2.14 -4.76
N ASP A 23 0.92 -2.95 -5.29
CA ASP A 23 0.12 -3.90 -4.50
C ASP A 23 1.01 -4.90 -3.75
N ALA A 24 2.03 -5.43 -4.41
CA ALA A 24 3.00 -6.35 -3.83
C ALA A 24 3.80 -5.70 -2.69
N LEU A 25 4.25 -4.46 -2.88
CA LEU A 25 4.98 -3.73 -1.84
C LEU A 25 4.11 -3.45 -0.61
N ILE A 26 2.84 -3.08 -0.82
CA ILE A 26 1.86 -2.91 0.25
C ILE A 26 1.63 -4.25 0.96
N TRP A 27 1.46 -5.34 0.22
CA TRP A 27 1.26 -6.67 0.80
C TRP A 27 2.44 -7.12 1.67
N LEU A 28 3.66 -7.00 1.13
CA LEU A 28 4.90 -7.35 1.84
C LEU A 28 5.02 -6.54 3.13
N ARG A 29 4.66 -5.26 3.09
CA ARG A 29 4.73 -4.39 4.27
C ARG A 29 3.91 -4.92 5.45
N PHE A 30 2.70 -5.44 5.19
CA PHE A 30 1.78 -5.85 6.26
C PHE A 30 1.85 -7.34 6.60
N ASN A 31 2.16 -8.19 5.62
CA ASN A 31 2.14 -9.64 5.80
C ASN A 31 3.53 -10.24 6.02
N ARG A 32 4.59 -9.52 5.59
CA ARG A 32 5.98 -9.97 5.67
C ARG A 32 6.94 -8.82 6.03
N PRO A 33 6.75 -8.19 7.21
CA PRO A 33 7.56 -7.03 7.62
C PRO A 33 9.07 -7.34 7.67
N GLU A 34 9.47 -8.61 7.78
CA GLU A 34 10.85 -9.08 7.67
C GLU A 34 11.54 -8.67 6.34
N TYR A 35 10.79 -8.49 5.24
CA TYR A 35 11.31 -8.04 3.94
C TYR A 35 11.11 -6.54 3.67
N SER A 36 10.54 -5.80 4.63
CA SER A 36 10.31 -4.35 4.49
C SER A 36 11.60 -3.51 4.50
N GLY A 37 12.77 -4.09 4.77
CA GLY A 37 14.04 -3.36 4.82
C GLY A 37 14.74 -3.19 3.47
N GLY A 38 14.30 -3.90 2.44
CA GLY A 38 15.14 -4.04 1.25
C GLY A 38 14.50 -4.77 0.09
N VAL A 39 13.22 -4.56 -0.21
CA VAL A 39 12.79 -4.84 -1.58
C VAL A 39 13.52 -3.85 -2.48
N LYS A 40 14.69 -4.24 -3.02
CA LYS A 40 15.26 -3.58 -4.19
C LYS A 40 14.13 -3.60 -5.19
N ALA A 41 13.56 -2.42 -5.42
CA ALA A 41 12.55 -2.24 -6.44
C ALA A 41 13.08 -2.92 -7.69
N LEU A 42 12.44 -4.04 -7.99
CA LEU A 42 12.47 -4.81 -9.20
C LEU A 42 13.31 -4.11 -10.29
N GLU A 43 14.50 -4.63 -10.58
CA GLU A 43 14.69 -4.87 -12.01
C GLU A 43 13.59 -5.85 -12.36
N MET A 44 12.51 -5.34 -12.98
CA MET A 44 11.40 -6.12 -13.50
C MET A 44 11.95 -7.14 -14.51
N ARG A 45 12.53 -8.22 -14.02
CA ARG A 45 12.44 -9.52 -14.66
C ARG A 45 11.12 -10.09 -14.18
N GLY A 46 10.03 -9.43 -14.57
CA GLY A 46 8.71 -10.01 -14.51
C GLY A 46 8.68 -11.19 -15.48
N TRP A 47 9.22 -12.32 -15.03
CA TRP A 47 8.87 -13.59 -15.63
C TRP A 47 7.54 -13.91 -14.99
N TYR A 48 6.48 -13.80 -15.79
CA TYR A 48 5.33 -14.61 -15.53
C TYR A 48 5.85 -16.05 -15.50
N ASP A 49 5.57 -16.79 -14.43
CA ASP A 49 5.70 -18.23 -14.56
C ASP A 49 4.84 -18.67 -15.76
N GLY A 50 5.08 -19.85 -16.33
CA GLY A 50 4.27 -20.35 -17.44
C GLY A 50 2.76 -20.48 -17.13
N ARG A 51 2.31 -20.04 -15.95
CA ARG A 51 0.95 -20.05 -15.41
C ARG A 51 0.38 -18.63 -15.17
N GLY A 52 1.16 -17.58 -15.40
CA GLY A 52 0.71 -16.19 -15.28
C GLY A 52 0.92 -15.56 -13.90
N HIS A 53 1.68 -16.19 -13.00
CA HIS A 53 1.99 -15.62 -11.68
C HIS A 53 3.16 -14.65 -11.76
N MET A 54 3.01 -13.52 -11.08
CA MET A 54 4.11 -12.58 -10.86
C MET A 54 5.04 -13.16 -9.79
N ILE A 55 6.34 -13.27 -10.10
CA ILE A 55 7.38 -13.64 -9.14
C ILE A 55 8.12 -12.38 -8.70
N LEU A 56 8.21 -12.17 -7.39
CA LEU A 56 8.94 -11.07 -6.78
C LEU A 56 10.20 -11.63 -6.13
N GLU A 57 11.37 -11.12 -6.50
CA GLU A 57 12.62 -11.46 -5.83
C GLU A 57 12.89 -10.43 -4.73
N THR A 58 13.08 -10.90 -3.50
CA THR A 58 13.47 -10.04 -2.37
C THR A 58 14.99 -9.76 -2.38
N ASP A 59 15.49 -8.82 -1.58
CA ASP A 59 16.94 -8.65 -1.34
C ASP A 59 17.63 -9.90 -0.80
N THR A 60 16.87 -10.78 -0.15
CA THR A 60 17.37 -12.06 0.35
C THR A 60 17.51 -13.12 -0.75
N GLY A 61 17.05 -12.85 -1.98
CA GLY A 61 17.00 -13.80 -3.08
C GLY A 61 15.84 -14.80 -2.99
N GLU A 62 14.91 -14.58 -2.06
CA GLU A 62 13.68 -15.37 -1.95
C GLU A 62 12.66 -14.93 -3.01
N GLU A 63 12.11 -15.92 -3.73
CA GLU A 63 11.05 -15.74 -4.72
C GLU A 63 9.68 -15.81 -4.04
N VAL A 64 8.92 -14.72 -4.12
CA VAL A 64 7.55 -14.61 -3.63
C VAL A 64 6.62 -14.60 -4.83
N ALA A 65 5.91 -15.71 -5.06
CA ALA A 65 4.94 -15.83 -6.15
C ALA A 65 3.57 -15.21 -5.79
N ASP A 66 2.89 -14.65 -6.79
CA ASP A 66 1.53 -14.06 -6.71
C ASP A 66 0.44 -15.07 -6.30
N ASP A 67 0.76 -16.36 -6.22
CA ASP A 67 -0.10 -17.41 -5.65
C ASP A 67 -0.52 -17.15 -4.19
N LEU A 68 0.11 -16.18 -3.52
CA LEU A 68 -0.22 -15.77 -2.15
C LEU A 68 -1.49 -14.92 -2.04
N GLY A 69 -2.17 -14.62 -3.16
CA GLY A 69 -3.44 -13.88 -3.15
C GLY A 69 -3.25 -12.39 -2.85
N ILE A 70 -2.24 -11.77 -3.47
CA ILE A 70 -1.96 -10.34 -3.30
C ILE A 70 -3.19 -9.54 -3.79
N GLY A 71 -3.85 -8.85 -2.87
CA GLY A 71 -5.02 -8.02 -3.18
C GLY A 71 -4.69 -6.91 -4.18
N ASN A 72 -5.65 -6.55 -5.02
CA ASN A 72 -5.53 -5.44 -5.97
C ASN A 72 -5.66 -4.07 -5.27
N TYR A 73 -4.85 -3.80 -4.25
CA TYR A 73 -5.05 -2.67 -3.32
C TYR A 73 -5.11 -1.30 -4.02
N THR A 74 -4.24 -1.05 -4.98
CA THR A 74 -4.11 0.26 -5.66
C THR A 74 -5.11 0.45 -6.80
N THR A 75 -5.82 -0.59 -7.21
CA THR A 75 -6.78 -0.56 -8.33
C THR A 75 -8.21 -0.94 -7.93
N SER A 76 -8.41 -1.61 -6.80
CA SER A 76 -9.71 -2.01 -6.26
C SER A 76 -9.96 -1.33 -4.92
N LEU A 77 -11.03 -0.52 -4.86
CA LEU A 77 -11.46 0.13 -3.63
C LEU A 77 -11.83 -0.90 -2.56
N ASP A 78 -12.50 -2.00 -2.93
CA ASP A 78 -12.89 -3.05 -1.99
C ASP A 78 -11.66 -3.73 -1.38
N ALA A 79 -10.60 -3.95 -2.18
CA ALA A 79 -9.35 -4.51 -1.68
C ALA A 79 -8.65 -3.55 -0.71
N ALA A 80 -8.62 -2.25 -1.04
CA ALA A 80 -8.07 -1.22 -0.14
C ALA A 80 -8.87 -1.08 1.16
N LEU A 81 -10.20 -1.25 1.11
CA LEU A 81 -11.06 -1.25 2.29
C LEU A 81 -10.83 -2.49 3.17
N ALA A 82 -10.78 -3.68 2.57
CA ALA A 82 -10.45 -4.91 3.29
C ALA A 82 -9.06 -4.80 3.95
N LEU A 83 -8.11 -4.15 3.28
CA LEU A 83 -6.81 -3.84 3.88
C LEU A 83 -6.94 -2.89 5.08
N ALA A 84 -7.70 -1.80 4.94
CA ALA A 84 -7.92 -0.85 6.03
C ALA A 84 -8.52 -1.53 7.27
N GLU A 85 -9.54 -2.37 7.08
CA GLU A 85 -10.20 -3.10 8.16
C GLU A 85 -9.26 -4.09 8.87
N GLY A 86 -8.41 -4.79 8.11
CA GLY A 86 -7.46 -5.74 8.67
C GLY A 86 -6.28 -5.08 9.37
N VAL A 87 -5.80 -3.96 8.84
CA VAL A 87 -4.58 -3.29 9.31
C VAL A 87 -4.90 -2.28 10.42
N LEU A 88 -6.04 -1.59 10.35
CA LEU A 88 -6.44 -0.50 11.23
C LEU A 88 -7.84 -0.76 11.84
N PRO A 89 -7.99 -1.78 12.71
CA PRO A 89 -9.28 -2.10 13.31
C PRO A 89 -9.78 -0.96 14.21
N GLY A 90 -11.04 -0.57 14.03
CA GLY A 90 -11.67 0.52 14.78
C GLY A 90 -11.40 1.92 14.23
N TRP A 91 -10.63 2.04 13.14
CA TRP A 91 -10.49 3.28 12.41
C TRP A 91 -11.70 3.52 11.51
N SER A 92 -12.09 4.79 11.39
CA SER A 92 -13.04 5.28 10.39
C SER A 92 -12.26 5.81 9.19
N TRP A 93 -12.90 5.82 8.03
CA TRP A 93 -12.31 6.34 6.81
C TRP A 93 -13.33 7.21 6.07
N GLU A 94 -12.81 8.16 5.30
CA GLU A 94 -13.62 9.04 4.46
C GLU A 94 -12.89 9.28 3.14
N ILE A 95 -13.64 9.27 2.04
CA ILE A 95 -13.13 9.61 0.71
C ILE A 95 -13.98 10.74 0.16
N TYR A 96 -13.33 11.78 -0.34
CA TYR A 96 -14.00 12.92 -0.94
C TYR A 96 -13.22 13.46 -2.13
N THR A 97 -13.94 14.13 -3.02
CA THR A 97 -13.41 14.66 -4.27
C THR A 97 -13.38 16.18 -4.19
N ALA A 98 -12.18 16.77 -4.27
CA ALA A 98 -12.01 18.22 -4.34
C ALA A 98 -10.76 18.56 -5.17
N TYR A 99 -10.93 18.88 -6.46
CA TYR A 99 -9.88 19.07 -7.48
C TYR A 99 -8.94 17.85 -7.72
N GLN A 100 -8.65 17.07 -6.68
CA GLN A 100 -8.00 15.76 -6.66
C GLN A 100 -8.83 14.81 -5.78
N ILE A 101 -8.51 13.51 -5.81
CA ILE A 101 -9.15 12.53 -4.94
C ILE A 101 -8.39 12.48 -3.62
N LYS A 102 -9.13 12.59 -2.52
CA LYS A 102 -8.59 12.66 -1.18
C LYS A 102 -9.11 11.50 -0.33
N GLY A 103 -8.20 10.80 0.32
CA GLY A 103 -8.48 9.72 1.27
C GLY A 103 -8.05 10.14 2.66
N LEU A 104 -8.84 9.81 3.67
CA LEU A 104 -8.57 10.13 5.06
C LEU A 104 -8.82 8.90 5.94
N MET A 105 -7.87 8.61 6.84
CA MET A 105 -8.04 7.64 7.93
C MET A 105 -8.17 8.39 9.26
N LYS A 106 -9.00 7.87 10.16
CA LYS A 106 -9.29 8.50 11.45
C LYS A 106 -9.46 7.47 12.57
N TYR A 107 -8.75 7.63 13.68
CA TYR A 107 -9.05 6.91 14.92
C TYR A 107 -9.87 7.79 15.88
N GLY A 108 -11.09 7.38 16.21
CA GLY A 108 -11.97 8.15 17.11
C GLY A 108 -12.48 9.47 16.52
N CYS A 109 -12.48 10.56 17.30
CA CYS A 109 -13.01 11.86 16.90
C CYS A 109 -11.96 12.91 16.46
N ASN A 110 -10.67 12.60 16.50
CA ASN A 110 -9.59 13.53 16.14
C ASN A 110 -9.33 13.56 14.63
N LEU A 111 -9.42 14.74 14.02
CA LEU A 111 -9.00 14.98 12.64
C LEU A 111 -7.58 15.54 12.68
N ASP A 112 -6.57 14.67 12.70
CA ASP A 112 -5.21 15.14 12.44
C ASP A 112 -4.98 15.20 10.93
N GLU A 113 -4.54 16.36 10.44
CA GLU A 113 -4.20 16.56 9.02
C GLU A 113 -3.09 15.61 8.54
N GLN A 114 -2.34 15.01 9.46
CA GLN A 114 -1.23 14.11 9.16
C GLN A 114 -1.68 12.75 8.59
N ASP A 115 -2.92 12.32 8.87
CA ASP A 115 -3.49 11.05 8.38
C ASP A 115 -4.26 11.20 7.06
N THR A 116 -4.16 12.38 6.47
CA THR A 116 -4.78 12.74 5.20
C THR A 116 -3.87 12.35 4.04
N ALA A 117 -4.42 11.81 2.95
CA ALA A 117 -3.68 11.50 1.73
C ALA A 117 -4.39 11.94 0.44
N TYR A 118 -3.60 12.17 -0.61
CA TYR A 118 -4.07 12.63 -1.92
C TYR A 118 -3.54 11.69 -3.01
N ALA A 119 -4.38 11.36 -3.99
CA ALA A 119 -3.95 10.60 -5.16
C ALA A 119 -4.86 10.82 -6.39
N PHE A 120 -4.46 10.24 -7.51
CA PHE A 120 -5.23 10.25 -8.76
C PHE A 120 -6.42 9.30 -8.75
N THR A 121 -6.42 8.27 -7.89
CA THR A 121 -7.53 7.31 -7.75
C THR A 121 -7.96 7.16 -6.28
N PRO A 122 -9.22 6.79 -5.99
CA PRO A 122 -9.68 6.57 -4.62
C PRO A 122 -8.91 5.45 -3.91
N ALA A 123 -8.59 4.38 -4.63
CA ALA A 123 -7.86 3.24 -4.10
C ALA A 123 -6.42 3.62 -3.71
N LEU A 124 -5.72 4.40 -4.55
CA LEU A 124 -4.40 4.93 -4.21
C LEU A 124 -4.46 5.87 -3.00
N ALA A 125 -5.42 6.80 -2.99
CA ALA A 125 -5.57 7.76 -1.89
C ALA A 125 -5.82 7.03 -0.56
N LEU A 126 -6.65 5.99 -0.57
CA LEU A 126 -6.92 5.17 0.61
C LEU A 126 -5.68 4.38 1.04
N CYS A 127 -4.94 3.76 0.12
CA CYS A 127 -3.70 3.04 0.44
C CYS A 127 -2.66 3.95 1.11
N ILE A 128 -2.48 5.18 0.61
CA ILE A 128 -1.56 6.16 1.20
C ILE A 128 -2.03 6.56 2.61
N ALA A 129 -3.34 6.79 2.79
CA ALA A 129 -3.89 7.15 4.10
C ALA A 129 -3.68 6.03 5.14
N ILE A 130 -3.86 4.75 4.74
CA ILE A 130 -3.57 3.58 5.59
C ILE A 130 -2.09 3.57 6.02
N LEU A 131 -1.17 3.80 5.07
CA LEU A 131 0.27 3.79 5.36
C LEU A 131 0.68 4.97 6.26
N ARG A 132 0.09 6.15 6.08
CA ARG A 132 0.31 7.32 6.96
C ARG A 132 -0.18 7.09 8.38
N ALA A 133 -1.41 6.61 8.52
CA ALA A 133 -1.96 6.23 9.82
C ALA A 133 -1.06 5.22 10.54
N LYS A 134 -0.55 4.21 9.80
CA LYS A 134 0.41 3.24 10.36
C LYS A 134 1.79 3.79 10.67
N GLN A 135 2.22 4.84 9.98
CA GLN A 135 3.45 5.53 10.32
C GLN A 135 3.30 6.31 11.64
N GLY A 136 2.12 6.91 11.88
CA GLY A 136 1.80 7.62 13.12
C GLY A 136 1.60 6.73 14.35
N GLU A 137 1.08 5.50 14.19
CA GLU A 137 0.95 4.54 15.31
C GLU A 137 2.31 4.05 15.89
N GLY A 138 3.43 4.35 15.22
CA GLY A 138 4.78 3.91 15.61
C GLY A 138 5.61 4.95 16.41
N GLU A 139 5.04 6.12 16.71
CA GLU A 139 5.61 7.13 17.62
C GLU A 139 5.03 7.02 19.03
#